data_AF-A0A1N7IHV6-F1
#
_entry.id   AF-A0A1N7IHV6-F1
#
_cell.length_a   1.000
_cell.length_b   1.000
_cell.length_c   1.000
_cell.angle_alpha   90.00
_cell.angle_beta   90.00
_cell.angle_gamma   90.00
#
_symmetry.space_group_name_H-M   'P 1'
#
loop_
_entity.id
_entity.type
_entity.pdbx_description
1 polymer ?
#
loop_
_entity_poly.entity_id
_entity_poly.type
_entity_poly.pdbx_seq_one_letter_code
_entity_poly.pdbx_strand_id
1 'polypeptide(L)'
;MTHSPAYNKVTAEIGRFLDILEYKVQDLNTSTDRLMLSLHNSKQGGMASHFSQYMKNRDLISECWAFSIVIERRLEQLPEDPETPFRRRFTGLTVKIWATLLDCSLKFLDALSRETNLPLGSREVFVREIKNLYDANRWLSDPRYEGLISEDMQAKQRQAERILSTIIDRAPALLELG
;
A
#
# COMPACT_ATOMS: atom_id res chain seq x y z
N MET A 1 35.83 -15.83 -3.24
CA MET A 1 34.82 -16.90 -3.35
C MET A 1 33.97 -16.62 -4.58
N THR A 2 34.02 -17.47 -5.60
CA THR A 2 33.24 -17.31 -6.84
C THR A 2 31.92 -18.08 -6.72
N HIS A 3 30.79 -17.38 -6.79
CA HIS A 3 29.46 -18.01 -6.72
C HIS A 3 29.12 -18.79 -8.00
N SER A 4 28.24 -19.81 -7.86
CA SER A 4 27.78 -20.67 -8.95
C SER A 4 27.05 -19.88 -10.06
N PRO A 5 27.12 -20.30 -11.35
CA PRO A 5 26.39 -19.65 -12.45
C PRO A 5 24.88 -19.52 -12.22
N ALA A 6 24.28 -20.49 -11.53
CA ALA A 6 22.86 -20.46 -11.16
C ALA A 6 22.57 -19.35 -10.15
N TYR A 7 23.44 -19.14 -9.17
CA TYR A 7 23.33 -18.07 -8.18
C TYR A 7 23.39 -16.69 -8.83
N ASN A 8 24.34 -16.49 -9.77
CA ASN A 8 24.48 -15.22 -10.50
C ASN A 8 23.26 -14.91 -11.39
N LYS A 9 22.61 -15.94 -11.94
CA LYS A 9 21.39 -15.77 -12.74
C LYS A 9 20.20 -15.32 -11.87
N VAL A 10 20.01 -15.94 -10.71
CA VAL A 10 18.93 -15.62 -9.78
C VAL A 10 19.09 -14.21 -9.22
N THR A 11 20.31 -13.83 -8.79
CA THR A 11 20.56 -12.47 -8.27
C THR A 11 20.36 -11.38 -9.33
N ALA A 12 20.77 -11.62 -10.59
CA ALA A 12 20.50 -10.70 -11.69
C ALA A 12 19.00 -10.56 -12.01
N GLU A 13 18.23 -11.65 -11.90
CA GLU A 13 16.77 -11.62 -12.08
C GLU A 13 16.07 -10.84 -10.97
N ILE A 14 16.44 -11.09 -9.71
CA ILE A 14 15.93 -10.35 -8.55
C ILE A 14 16.22 -8.85 -8.68
N GLY A 15 17.45 -8.49 -9.09
CA GLY A 15 17.82 -7.10 -9.35
C GLY A 15 16.87 -6.41 -10.32
N ARG A 16 16.62 -7.04 -11.48
CA ARG A 16 15.70 -6.50 -12.50
C ARG A 16 14.27 -6.37 -11.98
N PHE A 17 13.77 -7.34 -11.22
CA PHE A 17 12.42 -7.25 -10.66
C PHE A 17 12.31 -6.14 -9.62
N LEU A 18 13.34 -5.94 -8.80
CA LEU A 18 13.38 -4.83 -7.85
C LEU A 18 13.43 -3.47 -8.57
N ASP A 19 14.15 -3.35 -9.68
CA ASP A 19 14.15 -2.13 -10.51
C ASP A 19 12.76 -1.82 -11.04
N ILE A 20 12.04 -2.83 -11.56
CA ILE A 20 10.68 -2.68 -12.05
C ILE A 20 9.72 -2.31 -10.92
N LEU A 21 9.84 -2.96 -9.75
CA LEU A 21 9.01 -2.63 -8.60
C LEU A 21 9.26 -1.19 -8.13
N GLU A 22 10.51 -0.75 -8.08
CA GLU A 22 10.87 0.62 -7.69
C GLU A 22 10.26 1.65 -8.64
N TYR A 23 10.33 1.41 -9.95
CA TYR A 23 9.66 2.25 -10.95
C TYR A 23 8.14 2.32 -10.71
N LYS A 24 7.49 1.17 -10.49
CA LYS A 24 6.04 1.13 -10.19
C LYS A 24 5.67 1.84 -8.90
N VAL A 25 6.51 1.74 -7.86
CA VAL A 25 6.31 2.46 -6.59
C VAL A 25 6.44 3.97 -6.80
N GLN A 26 7.35 4.41 -7.65
CA GLN A 26 7.48 5.83 -8.01
C GLN A 26 6.27 6.35 -8.79
N ASP A 27 5.77 5.58 -9.74
CA ASP A 27 4.54 5.89 -10.49
C ASP A 27 3.33 5.97 -9.55
N LEU A 28 3.22 5.01 -8.62
CA LEU A 28 2.19 4.99 -7.60
C LEU A 28 2.25 6.25 -6.72
N ASN A 29 3.42 6.64 -6.23
CA ASN A 29 3.58 7.84 -5.42
C ASN A 29 3.16 9.10 -6.20
N THR A 30 3.63 9.23 -7.43
CA THR A 30 3.29 10.37 -8.31
C THR A 30 1.78 10.42 -8.59
N SER A 31 1.15 9.26 -8.78
CA SER A 31 -0.29 9.17 -8.99
C SER A 31 -1.09 9.46 -7.72
N THR A 32 -0.56 9.08 -6.56
CA THR A 32 -1.12 9.42 -5.24
C THR A 32 -1.05 10.92 -5.00
N ASP A 33 0.10 11.56 -5.20
CA ASP A 33 0.27 13.00 -5.02
C ASP A 33 -0.71 13.81 -5.88
N ARG A 34 -0.92 13.40 -7.13
CA ARG A 34 -1.91 14.01 -8.03
C ARG A 34 -3.34 13.85 -7.51
N LEU A 35 -3.70 12.65 -7.03
CA LEU A 35 -5.01 12.43 -6.40
C LEU A 35 -5.18 13.37 -5.20
N MET A 36 -4.17 13.51 -4.34
CA MET A 36 -4.25 14.35 -3.14
C MET A 36 -4.39 15.82 -3.45
N LEU A 37 -3.66 16.32 -4.45
CA LEU A 37 -3.85 17.68 -4.95
C LEU A 37 -5.25 17.89 -5.50
N SER A 38 -5.82 16.90 -6.19
CA SER A 38 -7.18 16.98 -6.72
C SER A 38 -8.24 17.02 -5.60
N LEU A 39 -8.09 16.20 -4.56
CA LEU A 39 -9.02 16.12 -3.43
C LEU A 39 -9.00 17.42 -2.60
N HIS A 40 -7.85 18.07 -2.47
CA HIS A 40 -7.73 19.35 -1.76
C HIS A 40 -8.35 20.52 -2.54
N ASN A 41 -8.27 20.48 -3.87
CA ASN A 41 -8.78 21.53 -4.76
C ASN A 41 -10.23 21.30 -5.22
N SER A 42 -11.06 20.68 -4.37
CA SER A 42 -12.41 20.12 -4.60
C SER A 42 -13.48 21.04 -5.24
N LYS A 43 -13.13 22.26 -5.67
CA LYS A 43 -14.00 23.11 -6.49
C LYS A 43 -14.09 22.70 -7.97
N GLN A 44 -13.23 21.80 -8.48
CA GLN A 44 -13.11 21.54 -9.93
C GLN A 44 -13.35 20.09 -10.40
N GLY A 45 -13.64 19.14 -9.51
CA GLY A 45 -13.91 17.75 -9.88
C GLY A 45 -15.10 17.19 -9.11
N GLY A 46 -16.11 16.65 -9.81
CA GLY A 46 -17.16 15.90 -9.12
C GLY A 46 -16.60 14.62 -8.49
N MET A 47 -17.26 14.12 -7.44
CA MET A 47 -16.85 12.91 -6.69
C MET A 47 -16.57 11.70 -7.60
N ALA A 48 -17.28 11.56 -8.72
CA ALA A 48 -17.03 10.51 -9.72
C ALA A 48 -15.61 10.55 -10.34
N SER A 49 -15.05 11.74 -10.55
CA SER A 49 -13.68 11.91 -11.06
C SER A 49 -12.64 11.51 -10.03
N HIS A 50 -12.83 11.93 -8.77
CA HIS A 50 -11.95 11.54 -7.66
C HIS A 50 -12.00 10.03 -7.42
N PHE A 51 -13.19 9.44 -7.49
CA PHE A 51 -13.38 7.99 -7.39
C PHE A 51 -12.67 7.23 -8.51
N SER A 52 -12.74 7.70 -9.77
CA SER A 52 -12.01 7.07 -10.88
C SER A 52 -10.49 7.15 -10.69
N GLN A 53 -9.96 8.29 -10.23
CA GLN A 53 -8.53 8.43 -9.93
C GLN A 53 -8.10 7.56 -8.76
N TYR A 54 -8.94 7.44 -7.74
CA TYR A 54 -8.73 6.54 -6.62
C TYR A 54 -8.63 5.08 -7.07
N MET A 55 -9.56 4.63 -7.91
CA MET A 55 -9.54 3.27 -8.47
C MET A 55 -8.26 3.00 -9.27
N LYS A 56 -7.77 3.96 -10.06
CA LYS A 56 -6.49 3.82 -10.77
C LYS A 56 -5.30 3.65 -9.81
N ASN A 57 -5.26 4.40 -8.71
CA ASN A 57 -4.23 4.19 -7.69
C ASN A 57 -4.32 2.80 -7.06
N ARG A 58 -5.55 2.29 -6.84
CA ARG A 58 -5.76 0.94 -6.31
C ARG A 58 -5.29 -0.14 -7.28
N ASP A 59 -5.47 0.05 -8.57
CA ASP A 59 -4.95 -0.87 -9.59
C ASP A 59 -3.42 -0.91 -9.55
N LEU A 60 -2.75 0.25 -9.48
CA LEU A 60 -1.29 0.34 -9.34
C LEU A 60 -0.77 -0.34 -8.05
N ILE A 61 -1.47 -0.16 -6.92
CA ILE A 61 -1.12 -0.84 -5.66
C ILE A 61 -1.22 -2.36 -5.83
N SER A 62 -2.30 -2.84 -6.46
CA SER A 62 -2.52 -4.26 -6.70
C SER A 62 -1.45 -4.87 -7.61
N GLU A 63 -1.01 -4.13 -8.63
CA GLU A 63 0.12 -4.53 -9.47
C GLU A 63 1.44 -4.61 -8.68
N CYS A 64 1.72 -3.62 -7.80
CA CYS A 64 2.90 -3.65 -6.94
C CYS A 64 2.89 -4.88 -6.02
N TRP A 65 1.71 -5.27 -5.49
CA TRP A 65 1.57 -6.47 -4.69
C TRP A 65 1.80 -7.76 -5.47
N ALA A 66 1.22 -7.85 -6.68
CA ALA A 66 1.45 -8.99 -7.56
C ALA A 66 2.95 -9.16 -7.88
N PHE A 67 3.66 -8.06 -8.15
CA PHE A 67 5.11 -8.07 -8.35
C PHE A 67 5.87 -8.47 -7.07
N SER A 68 5.43 -7.99 -5.91
CA SER A 68 6.07 -8.30 -4.63
C SER A 68 6.05 -9.79 -4.33
N ILE A 69 4.94 -10.48 -4.62
CA ILE A 69 4.82 -11.94 -4.47
C ILE A 69 5.85 -12.67 -5.35
N VAL A 70 6.04 -12.21 -6.60
CA VAL A 70 7.01 -12.82 -7.51
C VAL A 70 8.44 -12.63 -7.01
N ILE A 71 8.77 -11.44 -6.50
CA ILE A 71 10.09 -11.11 -5.95
C ILE A 71 10.37 -11.93 -4.70
N GLU A 72 9.40 -12.04 -3.78
CA GLU A 72 9.53 -12.81 -2.55
C GLU A 72 9.87 -14.28 -2.83
N ARG A 73 9.12 -14.92 -3.75
CA ARG A 73 9.40 -16.31 -4.19
C ARG A 73 10.79 -16.50 -4.80
N ARG A 74 11.38 -15.45 -5.38
CA ARG A 74 12.75 -15.49 -5.90
C ARG A 74 13.77 -15.29 -4.79
N LEU A 75 13.51 -14.39 -3.84
CA LEU A 75 14.35 -14.19 -2.66
C LEU A 75 14.45 -15.45 -1.80
N GLU A 76 13.39 -16.26 -1.71
CA GLU A 76 13.39 -17.58 -1.05
C GLU A 76 14.40 -18.57 -1.64
N GLN A 77 14.89 -18.35 -2.87
CA GLN A 77 15.91 -19.18 -3.51
C GLN A 77 17.34 -18.77 -3.11
N LEU A 78 17.49 -17.64 -2.42
CA LEU A 78 18.77 -17.19 -1.86
C LEU A 78 18.90 -17.66 -0.41
N PRO A 79 20.15 -17.81 0.10
CA PRO A 79 20.37 -18.04 1.53
C PRO A 79 19.60 -17.03 2.39
N GLU A 80 19.14 -17.50 3.54
CA GLU A 80 18.34 -16.74 4.48
C GLU A 80 19.23 -15.78 5.29
N ASP A 81 19.74 -14.76 4.61
CA ASP A 81 20.45 -13.65 5.21
C ASP A 81 19.61 -12.36 5.05
N PRO A 82 18.99 -11.87 6.14
CA PRO A 82 18.14 -10.69 6.13
C PRO A 82 18.90 -9.41 5.76
N GLU A 83 20.23 -9.39 5.92
CA GLU A 83 21.10 -8.26 5.58
C GLU A 83 21.61 -8.32 4.13
N THR A 84 21.03 -9.18 3.30
CA THR A 84 21.31 -9.11 1.86
C THR A 84 20.77 -7.80 1.28
N PRO A 85 21.52 -7.12 0.39
CA PRO A 85 21.08 -5.88 -0.24
C PRO A 85 19.72 -5.99 -0.93
N PHE A 86 19.41 -7.17 -1.49
CA PHE A 86 18.13 -7.44 -2.15
C PHE A 86 16.95 -7.48 -1.18
N ARG A 87 17.11 -8.12 -0.02
CA ARG A 87 16.05 -8.16 1.01
C ARG A 87 15.81 -6.79 1.61
N ARG A 88 16.87 -6.05 1.97
CA ARG A 88 16.72 -4.66 2.44
C ARG A 88 16.01 -3.76 1.42
N ARG A 89 16.41 -3.84 0.14
CA ARG A 89 15.76 -3.08 -0.93
C ARG A 89 14.29 -3.48 -1.09
N PHE A 90 13.99 -4.77 -1.07
CA PHE A 90 12.63 -5.28 -1.14
C PHE A 90 11.78 -4.79 0.03
N THR A 91 12.25 -4.98 1.27
CA THR A 91 11.59 -4.50 2.50
C THR A 91 11.29 -3.00 2.41
N GLY A 92 12.25 -2.19 1.96
CA GLY A 92 12.05 -0.75 1.79
C GLY A 92 10.97 -0.40 0.77
N LEU A 93 10.89 -1.14 -0.35
CA LEU A 93 9.81 -0.97 -1.33
C LEU A 93 8.45 -1.41 -0.78
N THR A 94 8.39 -2.54 -0.06
CA THR A 94 7.17 -3.02 0.61
C THR A 94 6.63 -2.01 1.60
N VAL A 95 7.50 -1.41 2.42
CA VAL A 95 7.11 -0.33 3.35
C VAL A 95 6.52 0.86 2.59
N LYS A 96 7.13 1.28 1.48
CA LYS A 96 6.60 2.37 0.64
C LYS A 96 5.22 2.03 0.08
N ILE A 97 4.98 0.81 -0.38
CA ILE A 97 3.67 0.40 -0.92
C ILE A 97 2.60 0.42 0.19
N TRP A 98 2.89 -0.16 1.36
CA TRP A 98 1.97 -0.14 2.51
C TRP A 98 1.69 1.28 2.99
N ALA A 99 2.73 2.10 3.08
CA ALA A 99 2.62 3.52 3.43
C ALA A 99 1.68 4.28 2.49
N THR A 100 1.87 4.11 1.18
CA THR A 100 1.06 4.79 0.18
C THR A 100 -0.37 4.26 0.16
N LEU A 101 -0.58 2.96 0.36
CA LEU A 101 -1.92 2.38 0.53
C LEU A 101 -2.63 3.01 1.74
N LEU A 102 -1.98 3.02 2.90
CA LEU A 102 -2.56 3.56 4.13
C LEU A 102 -2.97 5.03 3.97
N ASP A 103 -2.07 5.86 3.44
CA ASP A 103 -2.33 7.27 3.19
C ASP A 103 -3.50 7.49 2.22
N CYS A 104 -3.55 6.69 1.14
CA CYS A 104 -4.60 6.77 0.14
C CYS A 104 -5.97 6.38 0.72
N SER A 105 -6.04 5.27 1.45
CA SER A 105 -7.26 4.80 2.10
C SER A 105 -7.78 5.81 3.12
N LEU A 106 -6.92 6.36 3.99
CA LEU A 106 -7.32 7.37 4.98
C LEU A 106 -7.90 8.63 4.34
N LYS A 107 -7.24 9.16 3.31
CA LYS A 107 -7.69 10.38 2.63
C LYS A 107 -8.95 10.16 1.81
N PHE A 108 -9.12 8.99 1.22
CA PHE A 108 -10.36 8.61 0.56
C PHE A 108 -11.54 8.53 1.54
N LEU A 109 -11.35 7.90 2.70
CA LEU A 109 -12.37 7.83 3.74
C LEU A 109 -12.73 9.22 4.28
N ASP A 110 -11.74 10.09 4.50
CA ASP A 110 -11.99 11.50 4.87
C ASP A 110 -12.80 12.23 3.79
N ALA A 111 -12.43 12.08 2.51
CA ALA A 111 -13.18 12.68 1.40
C ALA A 111 -14.63 12.17 1.34
N LEU A 112 -14.86 10.86 1.46
CA LEU A 112 -16.20 10.28 1.51
C LEU A 112 -17.02 10.81 2.70
N SER A 113 -16.39 11.01 3.86
CA SER A 113 -17.09 11.47 5.07
C SER A 113 -17.66 12.90 4.97
N ARG A 114 -17.14 13.69 4.02
CA ARG A 114 -17.54 15.08 3.78
C ARG A 114 -18.67 15.20 2.76
N GLU A 115 -19.00 14.11 2.06
CA GLU A 115 -20.04 14.12 1.04
C GLU A 115 -21.43 13.86 1.61
N THR A 116 -22.40 14.63 1.12
CA THR A 116 -23.82 14.44 1.46
C THR A 116 -24.48 13.35 0.60
N ASN A 117 -23.96 13.10 -0.60
CA ASN A 117 -24.45 12.09 -1.53
C ASN A 117 -23.30 11.22 -2.03
N LEU A 118 -23.31 9.94 -1.67
CA LEU A 118 -22.29 8.99 -2.10
C LEU A 118 -22.61 8.43 -3.50
N PRO A 119 -21.63 8.32 -4.41
CA PRO A 119 -21.85 7.67 -5.70
C PRO A 119 -22.19 6.19 -5.53
N LEU A 120 -22.89 5.62 -6.53
CA LEU A 120 -23.16 4.18 -6.58
C LEU A 120 -21.85 3.39 -6.50
N GLY A 121 -21.82 2.34 -5.68
CA GLY A 121 -20.60 1.55 -5.43
C GLY A 121 -19.72 2.02 -4.27
N SER A 122 -20.05 3.17 -3.63
CA SER A 122 -19.24 3.71 -2.53
C SER A 122 -19.20 2.79 -1.32
N ARG A 123 -20.25 2.01 -1.08
CA ARG A 123 -20.32 1.07 0.06
C ARG A 123 -19.29 -0.03 -0.11
N GLU A 124 -19.22 -0.62 -1.29
CA GLU A 124 -18.32 -1.73 -1.62
C GLU A 124 -16.86 -1.28 -1.53
N VAL A 125 -16.57 -0.06 -2.02
CA VAL A 125 -15.23 0.53 -1.89
C VAL A 125 -14.93 0.86 -0.44
N PHE A 126 -15.87 1.45 0.31
CA PHE A 126 -15.68 1.74 1.74
C PHE A 126 -15.32 0.47 2.53
N VAL A 127 -16.09 -0.61 2.39
CA VAL A 127 -15.82 -1.90 3.07
C VAL A 127 -14.43 -2.43 2.70
N ARG A 128 -14.08 -2.39 1.41
CA ARG A 128 -12.76 -2.79 0.94
C ARG A 128 -11.65 -1.94 1.58
N GLU A 129 -11.86 -0.64 1.76
CA GLU A 129 -10.89 0.23 2.40
C GLU A 129 -10.72 0.00 3.89
N ILE A 130 -11.79 -0.37 4.60
CA ILE A 130 -11.66 -0.79 6.00
C ILE A 130 -10.77 -2.04 6.09
N LYS A 131 -10.95 -3.01 5.20
CA LYS A 131 -10.10 -4.20 5.14
C LYS A 131 -8.65 -3.85 4.81
N ASN A 132 -8.43 -2.97 3.83
CA ASN A 132 -7.08 -2.52 3.49
C ASN A 132 -6.39 -1.79 4.65
N LEU A 133 -7.12 -0.93 5.38
CA LEU A 133 -6.59 -0.28 6.58
C LEU A 133 -6.17 -1.31 7.62
N TYR A 134 -7.01 -2.34 7.84
CA TYR A 134 -6.71 -3.42 8.78
C TYR A 134 -5.45 -4.20 8.37
N ASP A 135 -5.37 -4.62 7.10
CA ASP A 135 -4.23 -5.37 6.59
C ASP A 135 -2.94 -4.53 6.61
N ALA A 136 -3.01 -3.27 6.15
CA ALA A 136 -1.87 -2.36 6.18
C ALA A 136 -1.39 -2.10 7.61
N ASN A 137 -2.31 -1.89 8.56
CA ASN A 137 -1.97 -1.71 9.96
C ASN A 137 -1.27 -2.95 10.53
N ARG A 138 -1.84 -4.14 10.28
CA ARG A 138 -1.26 -5.42 10.72
C ARG A 138 0.15 -5.62 10.17
N TRP A 139 0.35 -5.35 8.88
CA TRP A 139 1.67 -5.49 8.24
C TRP A 139 2.67 -4.48 8.77
N LEU A 140 2.29 -3.21 8.93
CA LEU A 140 3.18 -2.18 9.46
C LEU A 140 3.51 -2.37 10.96
N SER A 141 2.70 -3.13 11.69
CA SER A 141 2.97 -3.52 13.08
C SER A 141 3.87 -4.75 13.21
N ASP A 142 4.28 -5.38 12.10
CA ASP A 142 5.23 -6.49 12.13
C ASP A 142 6.64 -5.99 12.54
N PRO A 143 7.30 -6.63 13.52
CA PRO A 143 8.63 -6.21 14.01
C PRO A 143 9.69 -6.08 12.91
N ARG A 144 9.53 -6.79 11.78
CA ARG A 144 10.43 -6.69 10.61
C ARG A 144 10.45 -5.29 9.98
N TYR A 145 9.46 -4.44 10.27
CA TYR A 145 9.39 -3.07 9.78
C TYR A 145 9.62 -2.01 10.87
N GLU A 146 9.91 -2.44 12.10
CA GLU A 146 10.22 -1.53 13.20
C GLU A 146 11.47 -0.69 12.86
N GLY A 147 11.37 0.63 13.04
CA GLY A 147 12.44 1.56 12.67
C GLY A 147 12.60 1.84 11.16
N LEU A 148 11.84 1.17 10.29
CA LEU A 148 11.84 1.43 8.83
C LEU A 148 10.72 2.39 8.40
N ILE A 149 9.73 2.60 9.27
CA ILE A 149 8.61 3.51 9.05
C ILE A 149 8.91 4.90 9.61
N SER A 150 8.57 5.94 8.86
CA SER A 150 8.74 7.33 9.30
C SER A 150 7.76 7.68 10.44
N GLU A 151 8.06 8.75 11.18
CA GLU A 151 7.18 9.24 12.25
C GLU A 151 5.78 9.64 11.74
N ASP A 152 5.70 10.25 10.55
CA ASP A 152 4.43 10.55 9.86
C ASP A 152 3.64 9.26 9.58
N MET A 153 4.32 8.20 9.15
CA MET A 153 3.68 6.90 8.90
C MET A 153 3.16 6.27 10.19
N GLN A 154 3.92 6.34 11.28
CA GLN A 154 3.45 5.89 12.59
C GLN A 154 2.22 6.69 13.05
N ALA A 155 2.16 8.00 12.78
CA ALA A 155 0.99 8.80 13.10
C ALA A 155 -0.25 8.35 12.30
N LYS A 156 -0.09 8.05 11.01
CA LYS A 156 -1.16 7.50 10.15
C LYS A 156 -1.58 6.10 10.58
N GLN A 157 -0.65 5.25 10.99
CA GLN A 157 -0.92 3.93 11.55
C GLN A 157 -1.80 4.05 12.81
N ARG A 158 -1.42 4.89 13.78
CA ARG A 158 -2.24 5.19 14.96
C ARG A 158 -3.61 5.77 14.60
N GLN A 159 -3.70 6.57 13.54
CA GLN A 159 -4.99 7.06 13.06
C GLN A 159 -5.87 5.93 12.52
N ALA A 160 -5.30 5.03 11.71
CA ALA A 160 -6.00 3.86 11.19
C ALA A 160 -6.49 2.95 12.32
N GLU A 161 -5.67 2.71 13.34
CA GLU A 161 -6.06 1.94 14.54
C GLU A 161 -7.29 2.52 15.23
N ARG A 162 -7.34 3.85 15.42
CA ARG A 162 -8.51 4.51 16.03
C ARG A 162 -9.77 4.36 15.18
N ILE A 163 -9.65 4.47 13.85
CA ILE A 163 -10.77 4.28 12.93
C ILE A 163 -11.27 2.83 13.00
N LEU A 164 -10.36 1.87 12.92
CA LEU A 164 -10.68 0.44 13.00
C LEU A 164 -11.35 0.08 14.33
N SER A 165 -10.82 0.57 15.46
CA SER A 165 -11.45 0.39 16.78
C SER A 165 -12.87 0.92 16.80
N THR A 166 -13.09 2.14 16.27
CA THR A 166 -14.43 2.73 16.21
C THR A 166 -15.40 1.90 15.36
N ILE A 167 -14.91 1.31 14.26
CA ILE A 167 -15.72 0.45 13.38
C ILE A 167 -16.03 -0.87 14.07
N ILE A 168 -15.07 -1.50 14.74
CA ILE A 168 -15.29 -2.72 15.54
C ILE A 168 -16.39 -2.47 16.58
N ASP A 169 -16.33 -1.33 17.27
CA ASP A 169 -17.27 -1.00 18.33
C ASP A 169 -18.69 -0.71 17.79
N ARG A 170 -18.79 -0.01 16.65
CA ARG A 170 -20.08 0.52 16.16
C ARG A 170 -20.71 -0.29 15.03
N ALA A 171 -19.92 -0.98 14.25
CA ALA A 171 -20.35 -1.67 13.04
C ALA A 171 -19.44 -2.89 12.73
N PRO A 172 -19.31 -3.86 13.65
CA PRO A 172 -18.38 -4.99 13.53
C PRO A 172 -18.62 -5.84 12.27
N ALA A 173 -19.88 -5.95 11.83
CA ALA A 173 -20.26 -6.67 10.62
C ALA A 173 -19.56 -6.15 9.35
N LEU A 174 -19.05 -4.92 9.34
CA LEU A 174 -18.32 -4.39 8.19
C LEU A 174 -16.97 -5.07 7.97
N LEU A 175 -16.39 -5.70 8.99
CA LEU A 175 -15.15 -6.47 8.86
C LEU A 175 -15.38 -7.87 8.29
N GLU A 176 -16.61 -8.38 8.37
CA GLU A 176 -16.99 -9.70 7.85
C GLU A 176 -17.41 -9.66 6.37
N LEU A 177 -17.62 -8.46 5.81
CA LEU A 177 -18.13 -8.25 4.45
C LEU A 177 -17.03 -8.11 3.38
N GLY A 178 -15.75 -8.21 3.76
CA GLY A 178 -14.60 -7.93 2.90
C GLY A 178 -13.79 -9.15 2.48
#